data_AF-A0A1Q8DUH4-F1
#
_entry.id   AF-A0A1Q8DUH4-F1
#
_cell.length_a   1.000
_cell.length_b   1.000
_cell.length_c   1.000
_cell.angle_alpha   90.00
_cell.angle_beta   90.00
_cell.angle_gamma   90.00
#
_symmetry.space_group_name_H-M   'P 1'
#
loop_
_entity.id
_entity.type
_entity.pdbx_description
1 polymer ?
#
loop_
_entity_poly.entity_id
_entity_poly.type
_entity_poly.pdbx_seq_one_letter_code
_entity_poly.pdbx_strand_id
1 'polypeptide(L)'
;MAGQKGLSEQDAYAQSKLALTMWSMALVEQVAAHNINVIAVNPGSLLNTRMANEAYGQHWSSADKGAGILVALAVANEFANETDQYFDNDIKGEYGDERGEFGKPHSDALNKAAIAQLIQHTQDILTV
;
A
#
# COMPACT_ATOMS: atom_id res chain seq x y z
N MET A 1 -9.42 -10.66 8.79
CA MET A 1 -10.45 -9.68 9.18
C MET A 1 -11.80 -10.39 9.22
N ALA A 2 -12.34 -10.67 10.40
CA ALA A 2 -13.60 -11.41 10.54
C ALA A 2 -14.59 -10.72 11.50
N GLY A 3 -14.28 -9.51 11.97
CA GLY A 3 -15.14 -8.76 12.90
C GLY A 3 -15.29 -9.37 14.30
N GLN A 4 -14.47 -10.37 14.64
CA GLN A 4 -14.61 -11.16 15.88
C GLN A 4 -14.06 -10.49 17.14
N LYS A 5 -13.36 -9.35 17.00
CA LYS A 5 -12.75 -8.60 18.11
C LYS A 5 -12.95 -7.10 17.90
N GLY A 6 -13.27 -6.38 18.96
CA GLY A 6 -13.22 -4.92 18.98
C GLY A 6 -11.77 -4.43 18.83
N LEU A 7 -11.54 -3.54 17.88
CA LEU A 7 -10.24 -2.92 17.60
C LEU A 7 -10.34 -1.41 17.88
N SER A 8 -9.19 -0.79 18.17
CA SER A 8 -9.11 0.67 18.09
C SER A 8 -9.26 1.13 16.63
N GLU A 9 -9.62 2.39 16.42
CA GLU A 9 -9.71 2.97 15.07
C GLU A 9 -8.38 2.84 14.31
N GLN A 10 -7.26 3.07 15.01
CA GLN A 10 -5.92 2.97 14.44
C GLN A 10 -5.56 1.51 14.06
N ASP A 11 -5.91 0.54 14.89
CA ASP A 11 -5.65 -0.89 14.59
C ASP A 11 -6.50 -1.36 13.41
N ALA A 12 -7.76 -0.96 13.36
CA ALA A 12 -8.65 -1.27 12.23
C ALA A 12 -8.13 -0.61 10.94
N TYR A 13 -7.69 0.64 11.02
CA TYR A 13 -7.07 1.35 9.90
C TYR A 13 -5.79 0.64 9.42
N ALA A 14 -4.89 0.27 10.33
CA ALA A 14 -3.66 -0.44 10.00
C ALA A 14 -3.95 -1.80 9.34
N GLN A 15 -4.93 -2.56 9.86
CA GLN A 15 -5.35 -3.81 9.22
C GLN A 15 -5.92 -3.59 7.81
N SER A 16 -6.67 -2.51 7.59
CA SER A 16 -7.19 -2.19 6.25
C SER A 16 -6.06 -1.88 5.26
N LYS A 17 -5.01 -1.19 5.69
CA LYS A 17 -3.84 -0.88 4.86
C LYS A 17 -3.02 -2.12 4.56
N LEU A 18 -2.80 -2.99 5.55
CA LEU A 18 -2.17 -4.28 5.33
C LEU A 18 -2.95 -5.12 4.31
N ALA A 19 -4.28 -5.15 4.42
CA ALA A 19 -5.13 -5.87 3.49
C ALA A 19 -5.00 -5.35 2.05
N LEU A 20 -4.90 -4.03 1.83
CA LEU A 20 -4.64 -3.46 0.51
C LEU A 20 -3.29 -3.92 -0.05
N THR A 21 -2.22 -3.90 0.75
CA THR A 21 -0.90 -4.38 0.31
C THR A 21 -0.95 -5.87 -0.05
N MET A 22 -1.55 -6.71 0.81
CA MET A 22 -1.73 -8.14 0.54
C MET A 22 -2.57 -8.41 -0.73
N TRP A 23 -3.62 -7.63 -0.94
CA TRP A 23 -4.45 -7.72 -2.14
C TRP A 23 -3.68 -7.33 -3.40
N SER A 24 -2.83 -6.31 -3.36
CA SER A 24 -1.95 -5.96 -4.48
C SER A 24 -1.02 -7.12 -4.85
N MET A 25 -0.46 -7.82 -3.86
CA MET A 25 0.39 -9.00 -4.11
C MET A 25 -0.41 -10.15 -4.74
N ALA A 26 -1.66 -10.35 -4.32
CA ALA A 26 -2.55 -11.32 -4.97
C ALA A 26 -2.91 -10.92 -6.41
N LEU A 27 -3.09 -9.63 -6.67
CA LEU A 27 -3.44 -9.11 -8.00
C LEU A 27 -2.34 -9.37 -9.02
N VAL A 28 -1.06 -9.25 -8.62
CA VAL A 28 0.11 -9.56 -9.47
C VAL A 28 -0.05 -10.92 -10.13
N GLU A 29 -0.37 -11.96 -9.36
CA GLU A 29 -0.52 -13.33 -9.87
C GLU A 29 -1.68 -13.43 -10.88
N GLN A 30 -2.77 -12.68 -10.67
CA GLN A 30 -3.94 -12.70 -11.57
C GLN A 30 -3.70 -11.99 -12.89
N VAL A 31 -2.85 -10.95 -12.89
CA VAL A 31 -2.63 -10.10 -14.08
C VAL A 31 -1.31 -10.38 -14.79
N ALA A 32 -0.52 -11.36 -14.34
CA ALA A 32 0.79 -11.68 -14.89
C ALA A 32 0.79 -11.94 -16.41
N ALA A 33 -0.29 -12.53 -16.94
CA ALA A 33 -0.43 -12.80 -18.38
C ALA A 33 -0.76 -11.54 -19.22
N HIS A 34 -1.12 -10.43 -18.59
CA HIS A 34 -1.62 -9.21 -19.25
C HIS A 34 -0.59 -8.09 -19.32
N ASN A 35 0.66 -8.33 -18.89
CA ASN A 35 1.73 -7.32 -18.86
C ASN A 35 1.29 -6.03 -18.12
N ILE A 36 0.56 -6.19 -17.02
CA ILE A 36 0.11 -5.09 -16.15
C ILE A 36 1.09 -4.97 -15.00
N ASN A 37 1.62 -3.76 -14.80
CA ASN A 37 2.48 -3.44 -13.67
C ASN A 37 1.63 -3.17 -12.41
N VAL A 38 1.92 -3.88 -11.31
CA VAL A 38 1.23 -3.71 -10.02
C VAL A 38 2.27 -3.41 -8.94
N ILE A 39 2.16 -2.22 -8.35
CA ILE A 39 3.03 -1.74 -7.27
C ILE A 39 2.16 -1.37 -6.08
N ALA A 40 2.46 -1.92 -4.90
CA ALA A 40 1.86 -1.46 -3.66
C ALA A 40 2.60 -0.21 -3.16
N VAL A 41 1.90 0.83 -2.71
CA VAL A 41 2.54 2.12 -2.41
C VAL A 41 2.08 2.68 -1.07
N ASN A 42 3.03 3.00 -0.19
CA ASN A 42 2.85 4.00 0.85
C ASN A 42 3.26 5.37 0.29
N PRO A 43 2.32 6.29 0.01
CA PRO A 43 2.63 7.60 -0.56
C PRO A 43 3.30 8.56 0.45
N GLY A 44 3.32 8.20 1.74
CA GLY A 44 3.98 8.94 2.80
C GLY A 44 3.07 9.16 4.01
N SER A 45 3.69 9.28 5.19
CA SER A 45 3.03 9.46 6.47
C SER A 45 2.70 10.93 6.74
N LEU A 46 1.53 11.16 7.33
CA LEU A 46 1.05 12.48 7.76
C LEU A 46 1.22 13.58 6.69
N LEU A 47 0.90 13.25 5.44
CA LEU A 47 0.81 14.25 4.37
C LEU A 47 -0.29 15.26 4.71
N ASN A 48 -0.09 16.53 4.35
CA ASN A 48 -1.03 17.63 4.58
C ASN A 48 -2.32 17.44 3.78
N THR A 49 -3.17 16.59 4.32
CA THR A 49 -4.47 16.18 3.80
C THR A 49 -5.50 16.48 4.87
N ARG A 50 -6.77 16.62 4.47
CA ARG A 50 -7.86 16.78 5.44
C ARG A 50 -7.89 15.61 6.44
N MET A 51 -7.71 14.39 5.96
CA MET A 51 -7.66 13.17 6.78
C MET A 51 -6.60 13.24 7.88
N ALA A 52 -5.36 13.63 7.55
CA ALA A 52 -4.29 13.72 8.54
C ALA A 52 -4.54 14.87 9.54
N ASN A 53 -5.03 16.01 9.07
CA ASN A 53 -5.33 17.16 9.93
C ASN A 53 -6.47 16.86 10.90
N GLU A 54 -7.52 16.17 10.48
CA GLU A 54 -8.64 15.77 11.34
C GLU A 54 -8.23 14.70 12.36
N ALA A 55 -7.38 13.74 11.96
CA ALA A 55 -6.96 12.64 12.84
C ALA A 55 -5.86 13.04 13.84
N TYR A 56 -4.93 13.92 13.45
CA TYR A 56 -3.72 14.20 14.23
C TYR A 56 -3.46 15.69 14.51
N GLY A 57 -4.19 16.61 13.87
CA GLY A 57 -3.99 18.07 14.05
C GLY A 57 -2.66 18.60 13.50
N GLN A 58 -1.88 17.78 12.82
CA GLN A 58 -0.54 18.10 12.32
C GLN A 58 -0.21 17.32 11.04
N HIS A 59 0.80 17.80 10.32
CA HIS A 59 1.35 17.14 9.13
C HIS A 59 2.88 17.24 9.10
N TRP A 60 3.54 16.31 8.39
CA TRP A 60 4.99 16.28 8.23
C TRP A 60 5.47 16.73 6.85
N SER A 61 4.62 16.62 5.84
CA SER A 61 4.98 16.92 4.45
C SER A 61 3.75 17.38 3.65
N SER A 62 3.97 18.01 2.50
CA SER A 62 2.87 18.38 1.60
C SER A 62 2.21 17.14 0.99
N ALA A 63 0.93 17.27 0.61
CA ALA A 63 0.26 16.23 -0.19
C ALA A 63 0.94 16.01 -1.55
N ASP A 64 1.60 17.05 -2.10
CA ASP A 64 2.34 16.97 -3.36
C ASP A 64 3.46 15.94 -3.33
N LYS A 65 4.07 15.68 -2.16
CA LYS A 65 5.07 14.61 -2.00
C LYS A 65 4.48 13.24 -2.40
N GLY A 66 3.27 12.94 -1.92
CA GLY A 66 2.58 11.69 -2.24
C GLY A 66 2.03 11.67 -3.67
N ALA A 67 1.48 12.79 -4.14
CA ALA A 67 0.96 12.89 -5.50
C ALA A 67 2.07 12.73 -6.55
N GLY A 68 3.23 13.36 -6.32
CA GLY A 68 4.39 13.29 -7.21
C GLY A 68 4.90 11.87 -7.39
N ILE A 69 5.03 11.10 -6.30
CA ILE A 69 5.51 9.71 -6.41
C ILE A 69 4.49 8.80 -7.09
N LEU A 70 3.18 8.99 -6.86
CA LEU A 70 2.15 8.22 -7.55
C LEU A 70 2.18 8.46 -9.06
N VAL A 71 2.37 9.71 -9.49
CA VAL A 71 2.55 10.04 -10.90
C VAL A 71 3.81 9.38 -11.45
N ALA A 72 4.94 9.48 -10.74
CA ALA A 72 6.21 8.91 -11.19
C ALA A 72 6.11 7.39 -11.38
N LEU A 73 5.63 6.66 -10.37
CA LEU A 73 5.45 5.20 -10.41
C LEU A 73 4.51 4.75 -11.54
N ALA A 74 3.51 5.59 -11.89
CA ALA A 74 2.54 5.26 -12.92
C ALA A 74 3.04 5.47 -14.36
N VAL A 75 3.95 6.43 -14.60
CA VAL A 75 4.28 6.87 -15.98
C VAL A 75 5.77 6.94 -16.31
N ALA A 76 6.67 6.96 -15.33
CA ALA A 76 8.09 7.07 -15.59
C ALA A 76 8.66 5.72 -16.04
N ASN A 77 9.45 5.73 -17.12
CA ASN A 77 10.05 4.51 -17.68
C ASN A 77 10.98 3.78 -16.70
N GLU A 78 11.54 4.49 -15.72
CA GLU A 78 12.39 3.89 -14.67
C GLU A 78 11.65 2.85 -13.83
N PHE A 79 10.31 2.97 -13.68
CA PHE A 79 9.50 2.05 -12.89
C PHE A 79 8.70 1.04 -13.73
N ALA A 80 8.93 0.97 -15.04
CA ALA A 80 8.10 0.19 -15.96
C ALA A 80 8.09 -1.32 -15.68
N ASN A 81 9.10 -1.84 -14.98
CA ASN A 81 9.28 -3.27 -14.70
C ASN A 81 9.22 -3.61 -13.20
N GLU A 82 8.74 -2.70 -12.36
CA GLU A 82 8.76 -2.83 -10.89
C GLU A 82 7.51 -3.53 -10.32
N THR A 83 6.92 -4.44 -11.07
CA THR A 83 5.74 -5.19 -10.60
C THR A 83 6.12 -6.09 -9.43
N ASP A 84 5.15 -6.43 -8.57
CA ASP A 84 5.38 -7.24 -7.36
C ASP A 84 6.27 -6.55 -6.30
N GLN A 85 6.38 -5.22 -6.38
CA GLN A 85 7.15 -4.44 -5.41
C GLN A 85 6.24 -3.62 -4.48
N TYR A 86 6.81 -3.22 -3.34
CA TYR A 86 6.22 -2.26 -2.41
C TYR A 86 7.11 -1.02 -2.33
N PHE A 87 6.56 0.13 -2.70
CA PHE A 87 7.25 1.42 -2.59
C PHE A 87 6.85 2.11 -1.29
N ASP A 88 7.84 2.57 -0.52
CA ASP A 88 7.63 3.29 0.73
C ASP A 88 8.23 4.69 0.64
N ASN A 89 7.38 5.71 0.60
CA ASN A 89 7.81 7.10 0.45
C ASN A 89 8.31 7.74 1.77
N ASP A 90 8.33 7.00 2.87
CA ASP A 90 8.83 7.45 4.17
C ASP A 90 10.28 7.02 4.46
N ILE A 91 10.77 5.98 3.78
CA ILE A 91 12.16 5.52 3.90
C ILE A 91 13.05 6.27 2.90
N LYS A 92 14.35 6.33 3.16
CA LYS A 92 15.34 6.91 2.22
C LYS A 92 16.12 5.79 1.55
N GLY A 93 16.49 6.00 0.30
CA GLY A 93 17.21 5.01 -0.50
C GLY A 93 18.05 5.61 -1.60
N GLU A 94 18.12 4.91 -2.72
CA GLU A 94 18.83 5.30 -3.95
C GLU A 94 18.36 6.66 -4.47
N TYR A 95 17.08 6.99 -4.28
CA TYR A 95 16.48 8.26 -4.69
C TYR A 95 16.74 9.44 -3.71
N GLY A 96 17.53 9.23 -2.65
CA GLY A 96 17.96 10.29 -1.74
C GLY A 96 16.85 10.87 -0.86
N ASP A 97 16.88 12.19 -0.66
CA ASP A 97 15.90 12.93 0.17
C ASP A 97 14.63 13.34 -0.59
N GLU A 98 14.62 13.17 -1.92
CA GLU A 98 13.54 13.66 -2.78
C GLU A 98 12.35 12.70 -2.83
N ARG A 99 12.62 11.39 -2.78
CA ARG A 99 11.63 10.32 -2.89
C ARG A 99 12.05 9.15 -2.00
N GLY A 100 11.09 8.34 -1.59
CA GLY A 100 11.41 7.10 -0.89
C GLY A 100 11.91 5.99 -1.79
N GLU A 101 11.76 4.74 -1.37
CA GLU A 101 12.43 3.60 -1.99
C GLU A 101 11.53 2.36 -2.02
N PHE A 102 11.88 1.38 -2.86
CA PHE A 102 11.32 0.05 -2.74
C PHE A 102 11.78 -0.62 -1.44
N GLY A 103 10.81 -1.04 -0.64
CA GLY A 103 11.02 -1.57 0.70
C GLY A 103 10.37 -2.93 0.89
N LYS A 104 10.55 -3.50 2.08
CA LYS A 104 9.81 -4.69 2.49
C LYS A 104 8.48 -4.27 3.10
N PRO A 105 7.34 -4.77 2.60
CA PRO A 105 6.08 -4.59 3.29
C PRO A 105 6.06 -5.42 4.59
N HIS A 106 4.97 -5.31 5.34
CA HIS A 106 4.71 -6.19 6.48
C HIS A 106 4.80 -7.67 6.08
N SER A 107 5.27 -8.54 6.98
CA SER A 107 5.53 -9.96 6.66
C SER A 107 4.31 -10.72 6.16
N ASP A 108 3.10 -10.36 6.59
CA ASP A 108 1.87 -10.99 6.12
C ASP A 108 1.59 -10.71 4.64
N ALA A 109 2.07 -9.58 4.10
CA ALA A 109 2.02 -9.29 2.67
C ALA A 109 3.00 -10.14 1.84
N LEU A 110 3.91 -10.88 2.49
CA LEU A 110 4.80 -11.85 1.85
C LEU A 110 4.40 -13.30 2.14
N ASN A 111 3.34 -13.50 2.94
CA ASN A 111 2.87 -14.82 3.36
C ASN A 111 1.70 -15.27 2.48
N LYS A 112 1.97 -16.19 1.55
CA LYS A 112 0.96 -16.75 0.63
C LYS A 112 -0.27 -17.32 1.33
N ALA A 113 -0.10 -17.94 2.50
CA ALA A 113 -1.23 -18.49 3.25
C ALA A 113 -2.11 -17.36 3.83
N ALA A 114 -1.50 -16.30 4.36
CA ALA A 114 -2.24 -15.14 4.86
C ALA A 114 -2.98 -14.40 3.74
N ILE A 115 -2.32 -14.23 2.58
CA ILE A 115 -2.93 -13.63 1.38
C ILE A 115 -4.12 -14.45 0.91
N ALA A 116 -3.97 -15.78 0.78
CA ALA A 116 -5.07 -16.66 0.38
C ALA A 116 -6.26 -16.57 1.33
N GLN A 117 -6.03 -16.56 2.65
CA GLN A 117 -7.09 -16.37 3.64
C GLN A 117 -7.78 -15.02 3.52
N LEU A 118 -7.03 -13.94 3.30
CA LEU A 118 -7.60 -12.61 3.08
C LEU A 118 -8.52 -12.59 1.85
N ILE A 119 -8.06 -13.13 0.73
CA ILE A 119 -8.84 -13.15 -0.52
C ILE A 119 -10.11 -13.97 -0.36
N GLN A 120 -10.02 -15.16 0.25
CA GLN A 120 -11.18 -16.00 0.51
C GLN A 120 -12.22 -15.27 1.37
N HIS A 121 -11.81 -14.71 2.51
CA HIS A 121 -12.73 -13.97 3.38
C HIS A 121 -13.35 -12.75 2.70
N THR A 122 -12.58 -12.06 1.84
CA THR A 122 -13.10 -10.93 1.07
C THR A 122 -14.17 -11.39 0.09
N GLN A 123 -13.98 -12.52 -0.59
CA GLN A 123 -14.97 -13.10 -1.49
C GLN A 123 -16.25 -13.51 -0.73
N ASP A 124 -16.11 -14.21 0.39
CA ASP A 124 -17.24 -14.63 1.24
C ASP A 124 -18.12 -13.43 1.66
N ILE A 125 -17.50 -12.28 1.94
CA ILE A 125 -18.21 -11.04 2.31
C ILE A 125 -18.90 -10.39 1.10
N LEU A 126 -18.35 -10.51 -0.10
CA LEU A 126 -18.89 -9.86 -1.30
C LEU A 126 -20.00 -10.66 -1.98
N THR A 127 -20.06 -11.98 -1.75
CA THR A 127 -21.02 -12.89 -2.41
C THR A 127 -22.34 -13.08 -1.64
N VAL A 128 -22.80 -12.06 -0.92
CA VAL A 128 -24.10 -12.08 -0.21
C VAL A 128 -25.27 -12.16 -1.19
#